data_AF-A0A177EEN1-F1
#
_entry.id   AF-A0A177EEN1-F1
#
_cell.length_a   1.000
_cell.length_b   1.000
_cell.length_c   1.000
_cell.angle_alpha   90.00
_cell.angle_beta   90.00
_cell.angle_gamma   90.00
#
_symmetry.space_group_name_H-M   'P 1'
#
loop_
_entity.id
_entity.type
_entity.pdbx_description
1 polymer ?
#
loop_
_entity_poly.entity_id
_entity_poly.type
_entity_poly.pdbx_seq_one_letter_code
_entity_poly.pdbx_strand_id
1 'polypeptide(L)'
;MKVAKTVQLLFQEITRFMDSHQEESFLIKKFPKEIDNLSEFEETIDRDIQRLRFCVPNPNGPGSHEIDKTSTPVVYLKRLAAKLYSIDEYYQEILDFLIPIIYTEVSANKDIEYSVIEKHCMVIYENFLYMYLKDSYALALRYELILRKMDGYYITKPIDLEEIKGIFVELSHTALWFSRIFAYDDLVYIYSYLLQSELYTPYVFFLAVIDIIRERENAKPIFNLGNPSAILGEDKMMGLISKSKKLDKKIGHFFKKGISQSTITMFLVLAGVGVGAAIAAGVCMSKSRSSKE
;
A
#
# COMPACT_ATOMS: atom_id res chain seq x y z
N MET A 1 -14.45 -24.53 -15.64
CA MET A 1 -14.18 -24.51 -14.18
C MET A 1 -15.08 -23.45 -13.55
N LYS A 2 -15.72 -23.74 -12.42
CA LYS A 2 -16.48 -22.73 -11.68
C LYS A 2 -15.48 -21.82 -10.96
N VAL A 3 -15.50 -20.52 -11.25
CA VAL A 3 -14.66 -19.53 -10.53
C VAL A 3 -15.06 -19.56 -9.06
N ALA A 4 -14.08 -19.53 -8.15
CA ALA A 4 -14.36 -19.52 -6.71
C ALA A 4 -15.19 -18.28 -6.35
N LYS A 5 -16.16 -18.43 -5.42
CA LYS A 5 -17.04 -17.35 -4.95
C LYS A 5 -16.21 -16.13 -4.46
N THR A 6 -15.07 -16.38 -3.82
CA THR A 6 -14.13 -15.35 -3.35
C THR A 6 -13.52 -14.57 -4.51
N VAL A 7 -13.00 -15.24 -5.53
CA VAL A 7 -12.46 -14.58 -6.74
C VAL A 7 -13.53 -13.73 -7.44
N GLN A 8 -14.77 -14.25 -7.55
CA GLN A 8 -15.87 -13.49 -8.15
C GLN A 8 -16.21 -12.21 -7.40
N LEU A 9 -16.08 -12.18 -6.07
CA LEU A 9 -16.37 -11.00 -5.26
C LEU A 9 -15.44 -9.84 -5.64
N LEU A 10 -14.13 -10.02 -5.54
CA LEU A 10 -13.19 -8.95 -5.85
C LEU A 10 -13.20 -8.60 -7.34
N PHE A 11 -13.38 -9.57 -8.24
CA PHE A 11 -13.50 -9.31 -9.67
C PHE A 11 -14.68 -8.37 -10.00
N GLN A 12 -15.83 -8.56 -9.35
CA GLN A 12 -16.97 -7.66 -9.50
C GLN A 12 -16.69 -6.25 -8.98
N GLU A 13 -15.97 -6.12 -7.87
CA GLU A 13 -15.62 -4.79 -7.33
C GLU A 13 -14.57 -4.08 -8.19
N ILE A 14 -13.59 -4.80 -8.74
CA ILE A 14 -12.67 -4.25 -9.73
C ILE A 14 -13.46 -3.76 -10.94
N THR A 15 -14.35 -4.58 -11.48
CA THR A 15 -15.19 -4.19 -12.64
C THR A 15 -15.98 -2.90 -12.35
N ARG A 16 -16.69 -2.83 -11.22
CA ARG A 16 -17.45 -1.62 -10.83
C ARG A 16 -16.57 -0.39 -10.61
N PHE A 17 -15.38 -0.59 -10.04
CA PHE A 17 -14.42 0.49 -9.87
C PHE A 17 -13.98 1.01 -11.25
N MET A 18 -13.65 0.12 -12.18
CA MET A 18 -13.23 0.50 -13.52
C MET A 18 -14.36 1.12 -14.35
N ASP A 19 -15.60 0.68 -14.17
CA ASP A 19 -16.78 1.29 -14.82
C ASP A 19 -16.97 2.76 -14.42
N SER A 20 -16.60 3.10 -13.17
CA SER A 20 -16.64 4.49 -12.67
C SER A 20 -15.38 5.30 -13.00
N HIS A 21 -14.29 4.66 -13.43
CA HIS A 21 -13.02 5.29 -13.80
C HIS A 21 -12.65 4.96 -15.24
N GLN A 22 -13.38 5.55 -16.19
CA GLN A 22 -13.17 5.32 -17.62
C GLN A 22 -11.94 6.04 -18.18
N GLU A 23 -11.42 7.02 -17.44
CA GLU A 23 -10.26 7.80 -17.83
C GLU A 23 -9.01 6.94 -17.99
N GLU A 24 -8.15 7.36 -18.91
CA GLU A 24 -6.85 6.72 -19.10
C GLU A 24 -5.86 7.20 -18.02
N SER A 25 -5.25 6.23 -17.34
CA SER A 25 -4.26 6.46 -16.29
C SER A 25 -3.08 7.32 -16.79
N PHE A 26 -2.64 8.23 -15.92
CA PHE A 26 -1.50 9.12 -16.17
C PHE A 26 -0.17 8.37 -16.32
N LEU A 27 0.04 7.33 -15.53
CA LEU A 27 1.18 6.42 -15.57
C LEU A 27 1.25 5.68 -16.90
N ILE A 28 0.11 5.18 -17.39
CA ILE A 28 0.06 4.48 -18.67
C ILE A 28 0.53 5.39 -19.82
N LYS A 29 0.17 6.68 -19.79
CA LYS A 29 0.64 7.67 -20.78
C LYS A 29 2.15 7.88 -20.77
N LYS A 30 2.83 7.57 -19.66
CA LYS A 30 4.29 7.66 -19.55
C LYS A 30 5.00 6.37 -19.95
N PHE A 31 4.30 5.23 -19.95
CA PHE A 31 4.93 3.95 -20.22
C PHE A 31 5.51 3.92 -21.62
N PRO A 32 6.78 3.50 -21.76
CA PRO A 32 7.38 3.37 -23.07
C PRO A 32 6.73 2.19 -23.82
N LYS A 33 6.72 2.28 -25.15
CA LYS A 33 6.20 1.21 -26.02
C LYS A 33 7.06 -0.05 -25.95
N GLU A 34 8.37 0.13 -25.81
CA GLU A 34 9.38 -0.91 -25.67
C GLU A 34 10.30 -0.57 -24.50
N ILE A 35 10.88 -1.58 -23.86
CA ILE A 35 11.75 -1.41 -22.69
C ILE A 35 13.12 -2.01 -23.02
N ASP A 36 14.06 -1.14 -23.38
CA ASP A 36 15.36 -1.56 -23.92
C ASP A 36 16.32 -2.11 -22.86
N ASN A 37 16.16 -1.71 -21.59
CA ASN A 37 17.07 -2.04 -20.47
C ASN A 37 16.48 -3.07 -19.48
N LEU A 38 15.67 -4.02 -19.95
CA LEU A 38 14.95 -4.95 -19.07
C LEU A 38 15.87 -5.70 -18.09
N SER A 39 17.08 -6.06 -18.54
CA SER A 39 18.08 -6.80 -17.76
C SER A 39 18.66 -6.03 -16.57
N GLU A 40 18.60 -4.69 -16.59
CA GLU A 40 19.21 -3.84 -15.56
C GLU A 40 18.47 -3.92 -14.22
N PHE A 41 17.15 -4.08 -14.26
CA PHE A 41 16.30 -4.15 -13.06
C PHE A 41 15.61 -5.50 -12.87
N GLU A 42 15.77 -6.45 -13.81
CA GLU A 42 15.17 -7.79 -13.72
C GLU A 42 15.56 -8.51 -12.43
N GLU A 43 16.82 -8.46 -12.01
CA GLU A 43 17.27 -9.08 -10.76
C GLU A 43 16.58 -8.49 -9.52
N THR A 44 16.30 -7.18 -9.54
CA THR A 44 15.64 -6.51 -8.41
C THR A 44 14.16 -6.86 -8.35
N ILE A 45 13.48 -6.84 -9.50
CA ILE A 45 12.08 -7.26 -9.63
C ILE A 45 11.93 -8.73 -9.21
N ASP A 46 12.81 -9.61 -9.68
CA ASP A 46 12.77 -11.03 -9.32
C ASP A 46 12.96 -11.26 -7.82
N ARG A 47 13.84 -10.49 -7.19
CA ARG A 47 14.07 -10.54 -5.74
C ARG A 47 12.85 -10.08 -4.95
N ASP A 48 12.18 -9.02 -5.41
CA ASP A 48 10.97 -8.52 -4.73
C ASP A 48 9.79 -9.47 -4.94
N ILE A 49 9.64 -10.05 -6.13
CA ILE A 49 8.65 -11.11 -6.39
C ILE A 49 8.89 -12.29 -5.46
N GLN A 50 10.12 -12.76 -5.32
CA GLN A 50 10.47 -13.87 -4.40
C GLN A 50 10.12 -13.58 -2.92
N ARG A 51 9.99 -12.30 -2.55
CA ARG A 51 9.65 -11.88 -1.19
C ARG A 51 8.15 -11.68 -0.98
N LEU A 52 7.33 -11.77 -2.04
CA LEU A 52 5.89 -11.67 -1.91
C LEU A 52 5.39 -12.75 -0.95
N ARG A 53 4.60 -12.33 0.03
CA ARG A 53 3.99 -13.25 1.00
C ARG A 53 2.80 -14.00 0.42
N PHE A 54 2.18 -13.41 -0.59
CA PHE A 54 1.12 -14.03 -1.36
C PHE A 54 1.70 -14.56 -2.68
N CYS A 55 1.75 -15.88 -2.81
CA CYS A 55 2.24 -16.53 -4.01
C CYS A 55 1.15 -17.40 -4.61
N VAL A 56 0.99 -17.29 -5.93
CA VAL A 56 0.23 -18.22 -6.76
C VAL A 56 0.75 -19.63 -6.46
N PRO A 57 -0.06 -20.54 -5.89
CA PRO A 57 0.42 -21.88 -5.57
C PRO A 57 0.83 -22.57 -6.88
N ASN A 58 2.04 -23.14 -6.91
CA ASN A 58 2.49 -23.95 -8.04
C ASN A 58 1.54 -25.16 -8.17
N PRO A 59 0.79 -25.29 -9.28
CA PRO A 59 -0.17 -26.38 -9.45
C PRO A 59 0.51 -27.75 -9.54
N ASN A 60 1.83 -27.79 -9.77
CA ASN A 60 2.61 -29.01 -9.92
C ASN A 60 3.40 -29.40 -8.64
N GLY A 61 3.27 -28.66 -7.54
CA GLY A 61 4.05 -28.87 -6.32
C GLY A 61 3.17 -28.93 -5.06
N PRO A 62 2.87 -30.11 -4.49
CA PRO A 62 2.25 -30.16 -3.17
C PRO A 62 3.27 -29.69 -2.12
N GLY A 63 2.99 -28.54 -1.49
CA GLY A 63 3.75 -28.06 -0.33
C GLY A 63 5.01 -27.24 -0.62
N SER A 64 5.29 -26.86 -1.88
CA SER A 64 6.40 -25.94 -2.17
C SER A 64 5.98 -24.49 -1.89
N HIS A 65 6.72 -23.80 -1.02
CA HIS A 65 6.64 -22.34 -0.84
C HIS A 65 7.24 -21.56 -2.05
N GLU A 66 7.63 -22.25 -3.12
CA GLU A 66 8.22 -21.64 -4.30
C GLU A 66 7.16 -21.04 -5.22
N ILE A 67 7.41 -19.80 -5.63
CA ILE A 67 6.57 -19.05 -6.56
C ILE A 67 6.71 -19.65 -7.95
N ASP A 68 5.60 -19.97 -8.61
CA ASP A 68 5.60 -20.27 -10.03
C ASP A 68 5.90 -18.99 -10.83
N LYS A 69 7.19 -18.77 -11.11
CA LYS A 69 7.71 -17.64 -11.91
C LYS A 69 7.14 -17.59 -13.33
N THR A 70 6.56 -18.68 -13.82
CA THR A 70 6.00 -18.79 -15.17
C THR A 70 4.48 -18.61 -15.20
N SER A 71 3.83 -18.54 -14.03
CA SER A 71 2.39 -18.31 -13.96
C SER A 71 2.02 -16.94 -14.57
N THR A 72 0.88 -16.90 -15.28
CA THR A 72 0.38 -15.67 -15.93
C THR A 72 0.35 -14.46 -14.99
N PRO A 73 -0.11 -14.56 -13.71
CA PRO A 73 -0.09 -13.42 -12.79
C PRO A 73 1.32 -12.89 -12.52
N VAL A 74 2.31 -13.77 -12.35
CA VAL A 74 3.70 -13.36 -12.09
C VAL A 74 4.32 -12.74 -13.33
N VAL A 75 4.05 -13.29 -14.52
CA VAL A 75 4.51 -12.70 -15.79
C VAL A 75 3.93 -11.30 -15.98
N TYR A 76 2.64 -11.10 -15.72
CA TYR A 76 2.00 -9.78 -15.81
C TYR A 76 2.54 -8.81 -14.77
N LEU A 77 2.78 -9.27 -13.54
CA LEU A 77 3.39 -8.47 -12.48
C LEU A 77 4.82 -8.02 -12.86
N LYS A 78 5.66 -8.90 -13.42
CA LYS A 78 7.00 -8.55 -13.91
C LYS A 78 6.97 -7.47 -14.98
N ARG A 79 6.04 -7.58 -15.93
CA ARG A 79 5.88 -6.59 -17.02
C ARG A 79 5.48 -5.23 -16.47
N LEU A 80 4.53 -5.18 -15.53
CA LEU A 80 4.15 -3.94 -14.85
C LEU A 80 5.32 -3.35 -14.06
N ALA A 81 6.04 -4.19 -13.30
CA ALA A 81 7.21 -3.77 -12.54
C ALA A 81 8.29 -3.15 -13.45
N ALA A 82 8.59 -3.76 -14.59
CA ALA A 82 9.52 -3.25 -15.57
C ALA A 82 9.09 -1.89 -16.15
N LYS A 83 7.79 -1.73 -16.46
CA LYS A 83 7.24 -0.47 -16.94
C LYS A 83 7.29 0.65 -15.90
N LEU A 84 7.07 0.32 -14.63
CA LEU A 84 7.19 1.28 -13.52
C LEU A 84 8.65 1.67 -13.27
N TYR A 85 9.57 0.70 -13.37
CA TYR A 85 11.01 0.94 -13.26
C TYR A 85 11.51 1.90 -14.34
N SER A 86 11.08 1.71 -15.58
CA SER A 86 11.56 2.52 -16.72
C SER A 86 11.10 3.98 -16.70
N ILE A 87 10.18 4.34 -15.81
CA ILE A 87 9.70 5.72 -15.60
C ILE A 87 10.01 6.25 -14.20
N ASP A 88 10.88 5.59 -13.45
CA ASP A 88 11.26 5.94 -12.07
C ASP A 88 10.08 6.01 -11.08
N GLU A 89 9.03 5.23 -11.30
CA GLU A 89 7.86 5.15 -10.42
C GLU A 89 7.78 3.80 -9.67
N TYR A 90 8.79 2.94 -9.81
CA TYR A 90 8.87 1.69 -9.06
C TYR A 90 9.28 1.94 -7.60
N TYR A 91 8.49 1.40 -6.67
CA TYR A 91 8.89 1.26 -5.28
C TYR A 91 8.76 -0.20 -4.85
N GLN A 92 9.66 -0.64 -3.98
CA GLN A 92 9.87 -2.06 -3.63
C GLN A 92 8.61 -2.82 -3.20
N GLU A 93 7.62 -2.10 -2.67
CA GLU A 93 6.41 -2.69 -2.10
C GLU A 93 5.21 -2.65 -3.04
N ILE A 94 5.31 -2.00 -4.20
CA ILE A 94 4.16 -1.85 -5.12
C ILE A 94 3.62 -3.21 -5.58
N LEU A 95 4.50 -4.19 -5.69
CA LEU A 95 4.15 -5.53 -6.13
C LEU A 95 3.23 -6.25 -5.15
N ASP A 96 3.40 -6.01 -3.84
CA ASP A 96 2.51 -6.54 -2.80
C ASP A 96 1.10 -5.95 -2.92
N PHE A 97 0.95 -4.72 -3.41
CA PHE A 97 -0.35 -4.09 -3.66
C PHE A 97 -1.01 -4.58 -4.95
N LEU A 98 -0.23 -4.80 -6.01
CA LEU A 98 -0.76 -5.16 -7.32
C LEU A 98 -1.13 -6.63 -7.45
N ILE A 99 -0.38 -7.54 -6.79
CA ILE A 99 -0.56 -8.98 -7.00
C ILE A 99 -1.97 -9.51 -6.68
N PRO A 100 -2.72 -9.04 -5.66
CA PRO A 100 -4.07 -9.53 -5.41
C PRO A 100 -5.05 -9.15 -6.54
N ILE A 101 -4.86 -7.98 -7.16
CA ILE A 101 -5.67 -7.50 -8.31
C ILE A 101 -5.40 -8.41 -9.52
N ILE A 102 -4.13 -8.56 -9.89
CA ILE A 102 -3.71 -9.36 -11.04
C ILE A 102 -4.18 -10.81 -10.90
N TYR A 103 -3.95 -11.41 -9.73
CA TYR A 103 -4.35 -12.80 -9.49
C TYR A 103 -5.87 -12.98 -9.59
N THR A 104 -6.65 -12.04 -9.06
CA THR A 104 -8.12 -12.08 -9.14
C THR A 104 -8.59 -12.07 -10.58
N GLU A 105 -8.09 -11.12 -11.37
CA GLU A 105 -8.52 -10.93 -12.76
C GLU A 105 -8.16 -12.11 -13.66
N VAL A 106 -6.92 -12.62 -13.55
CA VAL A 106 -6.47 -13.80 -14.29
C VAL A 106 -7.25 -15.06 -13.85
N SER A 107 -7.56 -15.18 -12.56
CA SER A 107 -8.34 -16.31 -12.04
C SER A 107 -9.80 -16.28 -12.47
N ALA A 108 -10.37 -15.07 -12.63
CA ALA A 108 -11.74 -14.86 -13.09
C ALA A 108 -11.87 -15.06 -14.61
N ASN A 109 -10.85 -14.64 -15.37
CA ASN A 109 -10.79 -14.77 -16.82
C ASN A 109 -9.38 -15.19 -17.27
N LYS A 110 -9.20 -16.47 -17.62
CA LYS A 110 -7.91 -17.03 -18.05
C LYS A 110 -7.38 -16.42 -19.35
N ASP A 111 -8.26 -15.88 -20.18
CA ASP A 111 -7.95 -15.29 -21.46
C ASP A 111 -7.82 -13.76 -21.37
N ILE A 112 -7.74 -13.20 -20.16
CA ILE A 112 -7.61 -11.76 -19.97
C ILE A 112 -6.31 -11.24 -20.58
N GLU A 113 -6.44 -10.23 -21.42
CA GLU A 113 -5.31 -9.56 -22.05
C GLU A 113 -4.49 -8.75 -21.03
N TYR A 114 -3.18 -8.70 -21.23
CA TYR A 114 -2.28 -7.91 -20.40
C TYR A 114 -2.64 -6.42 -20.39
N SER A 115 -3.13 -5.87 -21.51
CA SER A 115 -3.58 -4.47 -21.63
C SER A 115 -4.69 -4.11 -20.64
N VAL A 116 -5.61 -5.04 -20.38
CA VAL A 116 -6.70 -4.87 -19.42
C VAL A 116 -6.15 -4.85 -17.99
N ILE A 117 -5.30 -5.83 -17.67
CA ILE A 117 -4.62 -5.92 -16.36
C ILE A 117 -3.81 -4.65 -16.09
N GLU A 118 -3.07 -4.17 -17.09
CA GLU A 118 -2.29 -2.95 -17.01
C GLU A 118 -3.17 -1.74 -16.68
N LYS A 119 -4.27 -1.58 -17.43
CA LYS A 119 -5.25 -0.52 -17.16
C LYS A 119 -5.78 -0.60 -15.74
N HIS A 120 -6.28 -1.76 -15.34
CA HIS A 120 -6.94 -1.92 -14.04
C HIS A 120 -5.96 -1.65 -12.88
N CYS A 121 -4.77 -2.23 -12.96
CA CYS A 121 -3.72 -2.03 -11.96
C CYS A 121 -3.32 -0.56 -11.83
N MET A 122 -3.08 0.14 -12.93
CA MET A 122 -2.59 1.52 -12.87
C MET A 122 -3.67 2.51 -12.47
N VAL A 123 -4.92 2.33 -12.91
CA VAL A 123 -6.02 3.20 -12.47
C VAL A 123 -6.29 3.01 -10.97
N ILE A 124 -6.31 1.77 -10.46
CA ILE A 124 -6.46 1.51 -9.03
C ILE A 124 -5.27 2.07 -8.24
N TYR A 125 -4.04 1.83 -8.72
CA TYR A 125 -2.83 2.36 -8.10
C TYR A 125 -2.85 3.90 -8.04
N GLU A 126 -3.27 4.56 -9.12
CA GLU A 126 -3.33 6.02 -9.18
C GLU A 126 -4.29 6.62 -8.17
N ASN A 127 -5.50 6.06 -8.11
CA ASN A 127 -6.57 6.58 -7.28
C ASN A 127 -6.33 6.36 -5.78
N PHE A 128 -5.45 5.42 -5.39
CA PHE A 128 -5.25 5.09 -3.98
C PHE A 128 -3.84 5.33 -3.44
N LEU A 129 -2.79 5.03 -4.21
CA LEU A 129 -1.42 5.02 -3.69
C LEU A 129 -0.48 5.95 -4.43
N TYR A 130 -0.60 6.11 -5.75
CA TYR A 130 0.35 6.92 -6.52
C TYR A 130 0.37 8.37 -6.05
N MET A 131 -0.78 9.04 -6.05
CA MET A 131 -0.87 10.43 -5.60
C MET A 131 -0.54 10.57 -4.11
N TYR A 132 -0.89 9.55 -3.33
CA TYR A 132 -0.62 9.47 -1.91
C TYR A 132 0.89 9.37 -1.59
N LEU A 133 1.64 8.59 -2.38
CA LEU A 133 3.09 8.41 -2.23
C LEU A 133 3.90 9.54 -2.89
N LYS A 134 3.44 10.09 -4.02
CA LYS A 134 4.19 11.05 -4.84
C LYS A 134 3.94 12.51 -4.47
N ASP A 135 2.68 12.91 -4.32
CA ASP A 135 2.29 14.32 -4.13
C ASP A 135 1.87 14.63 -2.68
N SER A 136 1.79 13.61 -1.83
CA SER A 136 1.09 13.70 -0.55
C SER A 136 1.71 12.84 0.56
N TYR A 137 3.05 12.68 0.58
CA TYR A 137 3.75 12.19 1.78
C TYR A 137 3.31 12.93 3.06
N ALA A 138 2.98 14.22 2.93
CA ALA A 138 2.37 15.02 3.98
C ALA A 138 0.96 14.55 4.40
N LEU A 139 0.12 14.10 3.46
CA LEU A 139 -1.20 13.50 3.76
C LEU A 139 -1.04 12.15 4.45
N ALA A 140 -0.07 11.36 4.00
CA ALA A 140 0.33 10.10 4.60
C ALA A 140 0.72 10.25 6.07
N LEU A 141 1.74 11.07 6.32
CA LEU A 141 2.17 11.47 7.65
C LEU A 141 1.01 12.02 8.48
N ARG A 142 0.11 12.79 7.87
CA ARG A 142 -1.03 13.36 8.57
C ARG A 142 -2.00 12.29 9.03
N TYR A 143 -2.35 11.34 8.18
CA TYR A 143 -3.21 10.22 8.56
C TYR A 143 -2.59 9.41 9.67
N GLU A 144 -1.27 9.20 9.63
CA GLU A 144 -0.54 8.56 10.72
C GLU A 144 -0.56 9.38 12.03
N LEU A 145 -0.37 10.70 11.96
CA LEU A 145 -0.46 11.58 13.13
C LEU A 145 -1.87 11.62 13.73
N ILE A 146 -2.91 11.54 12.90
CA ILE A 146 -4.30 11.44 13.34
C ILE A 146 -4.50 10.08 14.03
N LEU A 147 -4.06 9.00 13.39
CA LEU A 147 -4.10 7.64 13.92
C LEU A 147 -3.44 7.54 15.30
N ARG A 148 -2.26 8.17 15.48
CA ARG A 148 -1.51 8.24 16.74
C ARG A 148 -2.27 8.90 17.90
N LYS A 149 -3.28 9.72 17.60
CA LYS A 149 -4.11 10.42 18.59
C LYS A 149 -5.42 9.67 18.89
N MET A 150 -5.70 8.58 18.19
CA MET A 150 -6.93 7.82 18.39
C MET A 150 -6.80 6.88 19.58
N ASP A 151 -7.84 6.85 20.41
CA ASP A 151 -7.98 5.87 21.48
C ASP A 151 -7.87 4.45 20.89
N GLY A 152 -7.02 3.63 21.51
CA GLY A 152 -6.74 2.27 21.04
C GLY A 152 -5.43 2.14 20.25
N TYR A 153 -4.91 3.23 19.69
CA TYR A 153 -3.57 3.25 19.09
C TYR A 153 -2.50 3.31 20.17
N TYR A 154 -1.49 2.45 20.08
CA TYR A 154 -0.51 2.24 21.16
C TYR A 154 0.95 2.35 20.70
N ILE A 155 1.21 2.54 19.41
CA ILE A 155 2.57 2.53 18.88
C ILE A 155 3.16 3.92 19.14
N THR A 156 3.94 4.04 20.20
CA THR A 156 4.49 5.33 20.67
C THR A 156 5.90 5.59 20.16
N LYS A 157 6.36 4.88 19.12
CA LYS A 157 7.69 5.12 18.54
C LYS A 157 7.80 6.59 18.12
N PRO A 158 8.84 7.34 18.56
CA PRO A 158 9.11 8.68 18.06
C PRO A 158 9.20 8.64 16.53
N ILE A 159 8.61 9.63 15.86
CA ILE A 159 8.85 9.80 14.43
C ILE A 159 10.29 10.28 14.30
N ASP A 160 11.18 9.42 13.83
CA ASP A 160 12.50 9.84 13.40
C ASP A 160 12.38 10.41 11.99
N LEU A 161 12.55 11.74 11.87
CA LEU A 161 12.48 12.45 10.60
C LEU A 161 13.68 12.13 9.67
N GLU A 162 14.71 11.44 10.15
CA GLU A 162 15.80 10.90 9.32
C GLU A 162 15.51 9.46 8.85
N GLU A 163 14.80 8.64 9.64
CA GLU A 163 14.22 7.35 9.20
C GLU A 163 13.00 7.53 8.27
N ILE A 164 12.48 8.74 8.13
CA ILE A 164 11.41 9.13 7.18
C ILE A 164 11.74 8.84 5.71
N LYS A 165 13.03 8.60 5.40
CA LYS A 165 13.44 8.05 4.10
C LYS A 165 12.99 6.59 3.91
N GLY A 166 12.60 5.91 4.98
CA GLY A 166 11.90 4.64 4.99
C GLY A 166 10.39 4.83 5.16
N ILE A 167 9.63 3.94 4.54
CA ILE A 167 8.19 3.81 4.77
C ILE A 167 7.99 3.41 6.23
N PHE A 168 7.22 4.19 7.01
CA PHE A 168 6.82 3.78 8.37
C PHE A 168 6.21 2.37 8.33
N VAL A 169 6.48 1.54 9.33
CA VAL A 169 5.96 0.16 9.36
C VAL A 169 4.43 0.15 9.19
N GLU A 170 3.73 1.10 9.79
CA GLU A 170 2.28 1.25 9.71
C GLU A 170 1.82 1.77 8.33
N LEU A 171 2.62 2.65 7.73
CA LEU A 171 2.39 3.11 6.36
C LEU A 171 2.62 1.97 5.36
N SER A 172 3.58 1.07 5.60
CA SER A 172 3.78 -0.12 4.76
C SER A 172 2.54 -1.00 4.79
N HIS A 173 1.93 -1.22 5.96
CA HIS A 173 0.74 -2.08 6.03
C HIS A 173 -0.50 -1.44 5.42
N THR A 174 -0.71 -0.15 5.67
CA THR A 174 -1.89 0.57 5.17
C THR A 174 -1.77 0.92 3.69
N ALA A 175 -0.57 1.24 3.19
CA ALA A 175 -0.33 1.46 1.78
C ALA A 175 -0.44 0.17 0.97
N LEU A 176 -0.03 -0.97 1.52
CA LEU A 176 -0.12 -2.25 0.82
C LEU A 176 -1.47 -2.96 0.99
N TRP A 177 -2.46 -2.28 1.58
CA TRP A 177 -3.76 -2.85 1.92
C TRP A 177 -3.62 -4.21 2.61
N PHE A 178 -2.68 -4.29 3.53
CA PHE A 178 -2.43 -5.43 4.40
C PHE A 178 -2.05 -6.73 3.66
N SER A 179 -1.60 -6.66 2.41
CA SER A 179 -1.21 -7.84 1.60
C SER A 179 -0.06 -8.65 2.17
N ARG A 180 0.77 -8.05 3.03
CA ARG A 180 1.80 -8.75 3.80
C ARG A 180 1.31 -9.38 5.10
N ILE A 181 0.06 -9.15 5.48
CA ILE A 181 -0.53 -9.57 6.76
C ILE A 181 -1.53 -10.70 6.55
N PHE A 182 -2.47 -10.51 5.62
CA PHE A 182 -3.57 -11.43 5.40
C PHE A 182 -3.31 -12.36 4.22
N ALA A 183 -3.87 -13.57 4.30
CA ALA A 183 -3.94 -14.49 3.18
C ALA A 183 -4.89 -13.95 2.10
N TYR A 184 -4.74 -14.41 0.86
CA TYR A 184 -5.52 -13.89 -0.26
C TYR A 184 -7.03 -13.98 -0.09
N ASP A 185 -7.54 -15.09 0.47
CA ASP A 185 -8.98 -15.22 0.70
C ASP A 185 -9.52 -14.10 1.61
N ASP A 186 -8.73 -13.64 2.59
CA ASP A 186 -9.07 -12.49 3.43
C ASP A 186 -8.82 -11.15 2.68
N LEU A 187 -7.74 -11.06 1.87
CA LEU A 187 -7.45 -9.89 1.04
C LEU A 187 -8.55 -9.58 0.04
N VAL A 188 -9.23 -10.60 -0.50
CA VAL A 188 -10.39 -10.43 -1.36
C VAL A 188 -11.44 -9.55 -0.67
N TYR A 189 -11.76 -9.78 0.60
CA TYR A 189 -12.73 -8.98 1.35
C TYR A 189 -12.20 -7.57 1.64
N ILE A 190 -10.92 -7.47 1.96
CA ILE A 190 -10.26 -6.18 2.25
C ILE A 190 -10.26 -5.29 1.02
N TYR A 191 -9.75 -5.78 -0.12
CA TYR A 191 -9.69 -5.02 -1.37
C TYR A 191 -11.09 -4.68 -1.87
N SER A 192 -12.04 -5.61 -1.78
CA SER A 192 -13.45 -5.35 -2.14
C SER A 192 -14.06 -4.21 -1.33
N TYR A 193 -13.75 -4.14 -0.04
CA TYR A 193 -14.19 -3.05 0.83
C TYR A 193 -13.47 -1.73 0.50
N LEU A 194 -12.14 -1.77 0.34
CA LEU A 194 -11.32 -0.57 0.15
C LEU A 194 -11.53 0.09 -1.22
N LEU A 195 -11.80 -0.68 -2.27
CA LEU A 195 -12.14 -0.15 -3.61
C LEU A 195 -13.38 0.75 -3.60
N GLN A 196 -14.30 0.54 -2.66
CA GLN A 196 -15.52 1.36 -2.52
C GLN A 196 -15.35 2.50 -1.48
N SER A 197 -14.17 2.65 -0.92
CA SER A 197 -13.94 3.46 0.27
C SER A 197 -13.10 4.70 -0.01
N GLU A 198 -13.07 5.60 0.98
CA GLU A 198 -12.26 6.81 0.95
C GLU A 198 -10.78 6.47 1.15
N LEU A 199 -9.88 7.35 0.68
CA LEU A 199 -8.43 7.17 0.78
C LEU A 199 -7.91 6.90 2.20
N TYR A 200 -8.56 7.46 3.22
CA TYR A 200 -8.14 7.29 4.61
C TYR A 200 -8.69 6.00 5.25
N THR A 201 -9.61 5.29 4.60
CA THR A 201 -10.26 4.10 5.17
C THR A 201 -9.29 2.98 5.55
N PRO A 202 -8.16 2.72 4.86
CA PRO A 202 -7.16 1.76 5.33
C PRO A 202 -6.66 2.06 6.75
N TYR A 203 -6.52 3.33 7.15
CA TYR A 203 -6.12 3.72 8.51
C TYR A 203 -7.16 3.36 9.57
N VAL A 204 -8.43 3.58 9.24
CA VAL A 204 -9.54 3.21 10.13
C VAL A 204 -9.66 1.69 10.24
N PHE A 205 -9.46 0.99 9.12
CA PHE A 205 -9.45 -0.48 9.11
C PHE A 205 -8.30 -1.03 9.96
N PHE A 206 -7.11 -0.41 9.91
CA PHE A 206 -5.99 -0.80 10.75
C PHE A 206 -6.30 -0.72 12.25
N LEU A 207 -7.01 0.31 12.71
CA LEU A 207 -7.49 0.39 14.10
C LEU A 207 -8.45 -0.76 14.45
N ALA A 208 -9.36 -1.10 13.55
CA ALA A 208 -10.26 -2.23 13.76
C ALA A 208 -9.49 -3.56 13.91
N VAL A 209 -8.43 -3.75 13.13
CA VAL A 209 -7.54 -4.91 13.20
C VAL A 209 -6.77 -4.94 14.52
N ILE A 210 -6.19 -3.81 14.93
CA ILE A 210 -5.49 -3.65 16.22
C ILE A 210 -6.41 -4.08 17.38
N ASP A 211 -7.63 -3.56 17.42
CA ASP A 211 -8.54 -3.81 18.54
C ASP A 211 -8.84 -5.32 18.72
N ILE A 212 -9.07 -6.05 17.62
CA ILE A 212 -9.38 -7.48 17.68
C ILE A 212 -8.18 -8.32 18.12
N ILE A 213 -6.98 -7.97 17.66
CA ILE A 213 -5.76 -8.68 18.05
C ILE A 213 -5.49 -8.47 19.54
N ARG A 214 -5.70 -7.24 20.04
CA ARG A 214 -5.60 -6.94 21.48
C ARG A 214 -6.60 -7.73 22.33
N GLU A 215 -7.84 -7.84 21.88
CA GLU A 215 -8.89 -8.64 22.54
C GLU A 215 -8.51 -10.13 22.63
N ARG A 216 -7.75 -10.65 21.66
CA ARG A 216 -7.29 -12.06 21.65
C ARG A 216 -6.05 -12.32 22.48
N GLU A 217 -5.08 -11.40 22.46
CA GLU A 217 -3.74 -11.70 22.97
C GLU A 217 -3.52 -11.28 24.44
N ASN A 218 -4.39 -10.48 25.06
CA ASN A 218 -4.22 -9.98 26.43
C ASN A 218 -2.81 -9.36 26.69
N ALA A 219 -2.10 -8.96 25.64
CA ALA A 219 -0.68 -8.64 25.65
C ALA A 219 -0.40 -7.20 25.22
N LYS A 220 0.71 -6.66 25.76
CA LYS A 220 1.30 -5.37 25.41
C LYS A 220 1.98 -5.40 24.02
N PRO A 221 2.23 -4.22 23.42
CA PRO A 221 2.10 -4.01 21.99
C PRO A 221 3.39 -4.26 21.21
N ILE A 222 3.60 -5.48 20.75
CA ILE A 222 4.55 -5.70 19.67
C ILE A 222 3.80 -6.52 18.64
N PHE A 223 3.28 -5.81 17.64
CA PHE A 223 2.72 -6.41 16.44
C PHE A 223 3.85 -7.22 15.78
N ASN A 224 3.96 -8.50 16.09
CA ASN A 224 4.82 -9.40 15.33
C ASN A 224 4.01 -9.96 14.16
N LEU A 225 3.82 -9.11 13.14
CA LEU A 225 3.22 -9.48 11.85
C LEU A 225 4.11 -10.45 11.05
N GLY A 226 5.24 -10.89 11.62
CA GLY A 226 6.12 -11.90 11.05
C GLY A 226 5.41 -13.22 10.78
N ASN A 227 4.42 -13.58 11.60
CA ASN A 227 3.63 -14.80 11.41
C ASN A 227 2.38 -14.49 10.58
N PRO A 228 2.16 -15.19 9.45
CA PRO A 228 0.92 -15.05 8.68
C PRO A 228 -0.25 -15.27 9.63
N SER A 229 -1.18 -14.31 9.71
CA SER A 229 -2.41 -14.55 10.44
C SER A 229 -3.10 -15.73 9.77
N ALA A 230 -3.37 -16.80 10.53
CA ALA A 230 -4.21 -17.88 10.04
C ALA A 230 -5.45 -17.29 9.37
N ILE A 231 -5.84 -17.87 8.22
CA ILE A 231 -7.01 -17.43 7.44
C ILE A 231 -8.16 -17.16 8.40
N LEU A 232 -8.61 -15.89 8.48
CA LEU A 232 -9.64 -15.49 9.42
C LEU A 232 -11.00 -16.01 8.98
N GLY A 233 -11.25 -16.02 7.67
CA GLY A 233 -12.47 -16.50 7.05
C GLY A 233 -13.57 -15.44 6.98
N GLU A 234 -14.56 -15.68 6.12
CA GLU A 234 -15.63 -14.74 5.72
C GLU A 234 -16.28 -14.05 6.94
N ASP A 235 -16.79 -14.82 7.91
CA ASP A 235 -17.53 -14.26 9.05
C ASP A 235 -16.69 -13.27 9.88
N LYS A 236 -15.42 -13.61 10.12
CA LYS A 236 -14.52 -12.75 10.90
C LYS A 236 -14.10 -11.53 10.11
N MET A 237 -13.87 -11.67 8.80
CA MET A 237 -13.55 -10.54 7.93
C MET A 237 -14.71 -9.56 7.79
N MET A 238 -15.94 -10.06 7.64
CA MET A 238 -17.14 -9.22 7.62
C MET A 238 -17.36 -8.53 8.98
N GLY A 239 -17.05 -9.21 10.08
CA GLY A 239 -17.02 -8.61 11.42
C GLY A 239 -16.02 -7.44 11.52
N LEU A 240 -14.80 -7.63 11.02
CA LEU A 240 -13.76 -6.59 10.95
C LEU A 240 -14.19 -5.39 10.10
N ILE A 241 -14.73 -5.64 8.90
CA ILE A 241 -15.24 -4.58 8.02
C ILE A 241 -16.37 -3.81 8.69
N SER A 242 -17.29 -4.49 9.37
CA SER A 242 -18.38 -3.85 10.13
C SER A 242 -17.85 -2.98 11.27
N LYS A 243 -16.82 -3.45 12.00
CA LYS A 243 -16.13 -2.66 13.03
C LYS A 243 -15.45 -1.42 12.44
N SER A 244 -14.74 -1.58 11.32
CA SER A 244 -14.12 -0.47 10.57
C SER A 244 -15.17 0.58 10.17
N LYS A 245 -16.29 0.17 9.57
CA LYS A 245 -17.39 1.08 9.19
C LYS A 245 -18.00 1.83 10.40
N LYS A 246 -18.08 1.18 11.56
CA LYS A 246 -18.54 1.82 12.80
C LYS A 246 -17.52 2.82 13.34
N LEU A 247 -16.23 2.50 13.27
CA LEU A 247 -15.15 3.43 13.64
C LEU A 247 -15.12 4.62 12.70
N ASP A 248 -15.24 4.41 11.39
CA ASP A 248 -15.24 5.47 10.38
C ASP A 248 -16.30 6.54 10.67
N LYS A 249 -17.52 6.15 11.05
CA LYS A 249 -18.56 7.10 11.48
C LYS A 249 -18.16 7.96 12.68
N LYS A 250 -17.30 7.45 13.56
CA LYS A 250 -16.82 8.17 14.74
C LYS A 250 -15.61 9.05 14.43
N ILE A 251 -14.62 8.52 13.72
CA ILE A 251 -13.30 9.16 13.56
C ILE A 251 -12.97 9.62 12.14
N GLY A 252 -13.71 9.17 11.13
CA GLY A 252 -13.45 9.48 9.72
C GLY A 252 -13.44 10.99 9.45
N HIS A 253 -14.26 11.75 10.18
CA HIS A 253 -14.28 13.20 10.08
C HIS A 253 -12.94 13.87 10.47
N PHE A 254 -12.11 13.26 11.31
CA PHE A 254 -10.77 13.80 11.62
C PHE A 254 -9.83 13.72 10.42
N PHE A 255 -9.95 12.65 9.62
CA PHE A 255 -9.21 12.48 8.37
C PHE A 255 -9.73 13.44 7.29
N LYS A 256 -11.06 13.57 7.13
CA LYS A 256 -11.68 14.48 6.15
C LYS A 256 -11.44 15.96 6.45
N LYS A 257 -11.58 16.40 7.71
CA LYS A 257 -11.39 17.80 8.13
C LYS A 257 -9.92 18.24 8.12
N GLY A 258 -8.98 17.31 7.97
CA GLY A 258 -7.58 17.63 7.74
C GLY A 258 -7.37 18.42 6.44
N ILE A 259 -8.27 18.36 5.46
CA ILE A 259 -8.07 18.98 4.14
C ILE A 259 -8.41 20.50 4.17
N SER A 260 -7.89 21.23 5.16
CA SER A 260 -7.89 22.70 5.21
C SER A 260 -6.50 23.20 4.82
N GLN A 261 -6.41 23.95 3.72
CA GLN A 261 -5.15 24.53 3.20
C GLN A 261 -4.37 25.33 4.25
N SER A 262 -5.05 25.94 5.23
CA SER A 262 -4.40 26.75 6.28
C SER A 262 -3.49 25.95 7.22
N THR A 263 -3.77 24.66 7.44
CA THR A 263 -2.92 23.80 8.29
C THR A 263 -1.70 23.27 7.52
N ILE A 264 -1.82 23.11 6.19
CA ILE A 264 -0.72 22.68 5.31
C ILE A 264 0.42 23.71 5.35
N THR A 265 0.09 25.00 5.35
CA THR A 265 1.07 26.08 5.50
C THR A 265 1.78 26.01 6.84
N MET A 266 1.09 25.70 7.94
CA MET A 266 1.70 25.62 9.28
C MET A 266 2.61 24.39 9.44
N PHE A 267 2.26 23.25 8.83
CA PHE A 267 3.10 22.04 8.83
C PHE A 267 4.32 22.15 7.91
N LEU A 268 4.17 22.75 6.71
CA LEU A 268 5.31 23.07 5.84
C LEU A 268 6.22 24.13 6.44
N VAL A 269 5.66 25.10 7.18
CA VAL A 269 6.46 26.07 7.94
C VAL A 269 7.19 25.39 9.10
N LEU A 270 6.60 24.41 9.80
CA LEU A 270 7.31 23.68 10.86
C LEU A 270 8.41 22.74 10.33
N ALA A 271 8.19 22.06 9.21
CA ALA A 271 9.21 21.25 8.54
C ALA A 271 10.30 22.11 7.86
N GLY A 272 9.92 23.27 7.29
CA GLY A 272 10.82 24.22 6.65
C GLY A 272 11.63 25.08 7.62
N VAL A 273 11.10 25.39 8.81
CA VAL A 273 11.83 26.11 9.87
C VAL A 273 12.84 25.19 10.57
N GLY A 274 12.59 23.88 10.66
CA GLY A 274 13.56 22.92 11.16
C GLY A 274 14.81 22.81 10.29
N VAL A 275 14.63 22.77 8.96
CA VAL A 275 15.74 22.74 7.99
C VAL A 275 16.39 24.12 7.84
N GLY A 276 15.60 25.20 7.85
CA GLY A 276 16.10 26.58 7.73
C GLY A 276 16.92 27.04 8.95
N ALA A 277 16.51 26.66 10.17
CA ALA A 277 17.26 27.00 11.39
C ALA A 277 18.55 26.20 11.52
N ALA A 278 18.57 24.93 11.08
CA ALA A 278 19.78 24.10 11.06
C ALA A 278 20.80 24.60 10.02
N ILE A 279 20.35 25.05 8.84
CA ILE A 279 21.23 25.63 7.81
C ILE A 279 21.72 27.03 8.23
N ALA A 280 20.87 27.86 8.86
CA ALA A 280 21.30 29.16 9.38
C ALA A 280 22.29 29.04 10.55
N ALA A 281 22.12 28.06 11.45
CA ALA A 281 23.07 27.79 12.52
C ALA A 281 24.39 27.18 12.01
N GLY A 282 24.34 26.27 11.04
CA GLY A 282 25.53 25.67 10.41
C GLY A 282 26.37 26.66 9.58
N VAL A 283 25.73 27.63 8.93
CA VAL A 283 26.42 28.68 8.15
C VAL A 283 26.90 29.84 9.04
N CYS A 284 26.23 30.12 10.17
CA CYS A 284 26.72 31.11 11.14
C CYS A 284 27.88 30.59 12.00
N MET A 285 28.02 29.28 12.23
CA MET A 285 29.14 28.71 13.00
C MET A 285 30.37 28.33 12.14
N SER A 286 30.24 28.26 10.82
CA SER A 286 31.37 27.98 9.91
C SER A 286 32.16 29.24 9.48
N LYS A 287 31.64 30.45 9.72
CA LYS A 287 32.35 31.71 9.42
C LYS A 287 33.25 32.26 10.54
N SER A 288 33.35 31.59 11.69
CA SER A 288 34.19 32.06 12.83
C SER A 288 35.49 31.28 13.05
N ARG A 289 35.91 30.40 12.11
CA ARG A 289 37.14 29.59 12.25
C ARG A 289 38.12 29.61 11.08
N SER A 290 38.14 30.68 10.30
CA SER A 290 39.20 30.92 9.30
C SER A 290 39.63 32.38 9.28
N SER A 291 40.34 32.81 10.32
CA SER A 291 41.29 33.93 10.27
C SER A 291 42.16 33.90 11.52
N LYS A 292 43.22 33.08 11.47
CA LYS A 292 44.48 33.25 12.20
C LYS A 292 45.47 32.22 11.68
N GLU A 293 46.13 32.59 10.60
CA GLU A 293 47.56 32.37 10.33
C GLU A 293 48.04 33.53 9.45
#